data_AF-A0A936QKC0-F1
#
_entry.id   AF-A0A936QKC0-F1
#
_cell.length_a   1.000
_cell.length_b   1.000
_cell.length_c   1.000
_cell.angle_alpha   90.00
_cell.angle_beta   90.00
_cell.angle_gamma   90.00
#
_symmetry.space_group_name_H-M   'P 1'
#
loop_
_entity.id
_entity.type
_entity.pdbx_description
1 polymer ?
#
loop_
_entity_poly.entity_id
_entity_poly.type
_entity_poly.pdbx_seq_one_letter_code
_entity_poly.pdbx_strand_id
1 'polypeptide(L)'
;MKIVVFGSTGGTGLQVIDQALARGHEVVAFARNPAALTQTHPGVQAVTGDVLDAEAVRRAVAGADAAVSALGVRLGQPPGSVRSEGTRQIVAALTAAGVQRFVCVSTVGVGDSFARLSWAGRLLLPRIIGAERLLEAEKQEQLIRRSTLDWTIIRPARLVDAPATGAGQLDTSLRTGLSAKTTRADLAKALLDQLENRRFLHACPTLVS
;
A
#
# COMPACT_ATOMS: atom_id res chain seq x y z
N MET A 1 5.68 9.37 -14.73
CA MET A 1 6.38 8.16 -14.26
C MET A 1 5.61 6.94 -14.72
N LYS A 2 6.30 5.82 -14.94
CA LYS A 2 5.71 4.49 -15.08
C LYS A 2 5.68 3.79 -13.73
N ILE A 3 4.48 3.56 -13.19
CA ILE A 3 4.27 3.06 -11.83
C ILE A 3 3.70 1.65 -11.90
N VAL A 4 4.33 0.68 -11.23
CA VAL A 4 3.73 -0.64 -11.02
C VAL A 4 2.86 -0.65 -9.76
N VAL A 5 1.62 -1.11 -9.88
CA VAL A 5 0.65 -1.14 -8.77
C VAL A 5 0.29 -2.58 -8.45
N PHE A 6 0.70 -3.05 -7.27
CA PHE A 6 0.30 -4.34 -6.70
C PHE A 6 -0.97 -4.17 -5.86
N GLY A 7 -1.91 -5.10 -5.98
CA GLY A 7 -3.25 -4.93 -5.39
C GLY A 7 -4.13 -3.96 -6.18
N SER A 8 -3.86 -3.83 -7.47
CA SER A 8 -4.51 -2.90 -8.42
C SER A 8 -6.02 -3.04 -8.52
N THR A 9 -6.57 -4.24 -8.31
CA THR A 9 -8.03 -4.49 -8.34
C THR A 9 -8.73 -4.30 -7.00
N GLY A 10 -8.01 -3.93 -5.94
CA GLY A 10 -8.59 -3.57 -4.65
C GLY A 10 -9.08 -2.12 -4.63
N GLY A 11 -9.98 -1.78 -3.71
CA GLY A 11 -10.56 -0.43 -3.63
C GLY A 11 -9.52 0.71 -3.57
N THR A 12 -8.39 0.50 -2.88
CA THR A 12 -7.30 1.49 -2.84
C THR A 12 -6.50 1.49 -4.15
N GLY A 13 -6.24 0.31 -4.73
CA GLY A 13 -5.51 0.17 -5.99
C GLY A 13 -6.23 0.86 -7.16
N LEU A 14 -7.55 0.72 -7.24
CA LEU A 14 -8.37 1.40 -8.26
C LEU A 14 -8.24 2.93 -8.14
N GLN A 15 -8.31 3.47 -6.92
CA GLN A 15 -8.11 4.90 -6.67
C GLN A 15 -6.69 5.36 -7.02
N VAL A 16 -5.67 4.55 -6.75
CA VAL A 16 -4.28 4.84 -7.14
C VAL A 16 -4.15 4.90 -8.66
N ILE A 17 -4.75 3.95 -9.40
CA ILE A 17 -4.75 3.95 -10.86
C ILE A 17 -5.41 5.22 -11.39
N ASP A 18 -6.65 5.49 -10.99
CA ASP A 18 -7.43 6.62 -11.51
C ASP A 18 -6.69 7.96 -11.29
N GLN A 19 -6.15 8.16 -10.09
CA GLN A 19 -5.44 9.38 -9.75
C GLN A 19 -4.04 9.45 -10.40
N ALA A 20 -3.34 8.34 -10.58
CA ALA A 20 -2.05 8.32 -11.28
C ALA A 20 -2.21 8.74 -12.75
N LEU A 21 -3.24 8.22 -13.42
CA LEU A 21 -3.54 8.57 -14.81
C LEU A 21 -3.92 10.04 -14.93
N ALA A 22 -4.73 10.56 -13.99
CA ALA A 22 -5.08 11.99 -13.94
C ALA A 22 -3.86 12.91 -13.75
N ARG A 23 -2.76 12.40 -13.17
CA ARG A 23 -1.47 13.09 -13.03
C ARG A 23 -0.52 12.88 -14.23
N GLY A 24 -1.00 12.22 -15.29
CA GLY A 24 -0.19 11.92 -16.48
C GLY A 24 0.85 10.83 -16.27
N HIS A 25 0.65 9.94 -15.30
CA HIS A 25 1.51 8.77 -15.12
C HIS A 25 1.02 7.58 -15.95
N GLU A 26 1.94 6.69 -16.29
CA GLU A 26 1.62 5.37 -16.84
C GLU A 26 1.55 4.36 -15.70
N VAL A 27 0.65 3.40 -15.79
CA VAL A 27 0.40 2.43 -14.73
C VAL A 27 0.50 1.00 -15.27
N VAL A 28 1.36 0.20 -14.65
CA VAL A 28 1.37 -1.26 -14.80
C VAL A 28 0.50 -1.84 -13.68
N ALA A 29 -0.73 -2.21 -14.00
CA ALA A 29 -1.68 -2.79 -13.05
C ALA A 29 -1.47 -4.30 -12.93
N PHE A 30 -0.80 -4.74 -11.87
CA PHE A 30 -0.48 -6.16 -11.64
C PHE A 30 -1.54 -6.84 -10.77
N ALA A 31 -2.26 -7.82 -11.34
CA ALA A 31 -3.32 -8.54 -10.65
C ALA A 31 -3.44 -9.99 -11.10
N ARG A 32 -3.97 -10.85 -10.21
CA ARG A 32 -4.32 -12.24 -10.54
C ARG A 32 -5.44 -12.35 -11.57
N ASN A 33 -6.38 -11.40 -11.52
CA ASN A 33 -7.46 -11.28 -12.49
C ASN A 33 -7.60 -9.83 -12.93
N PRO A 34 -6.85 -9.38 -13.96
CA PRO A 34 -6.92 -8.01 -14.44
C PRO A 34 -8.24 -7.65 -15.12
N ALA A 35 -9.08 -8.63 -15.49
CA ALA A 35 -10.42 -8.35 -16.03
C ALA A 35 -11.35 -7.68 -15.00
N ALA A 36 -10.97 -7.67 -13.72
CA ALA A 36 -11.66 -6.92 -12.68
C ALA A 36 -11.29 -5.41 -12.66
N LEU A 37 -10.36 -4.97 -13.50
CA LEU A 37 -10.07 -3.54 -13.68
C LEU A 37 -11.21 -2.91 -14.50
N THR A 38 -11.75 -1.81 -14.01
CA THR A 38 -12.80 -1.05 -14.69
C THR A 38 -12.23 0.07 -15.56
N GLN A 39 -10.94 0.35 -15.43
CA GLN A 39 -10.24 1.42 -16.14
C GLN A 39 -9.88 1.01 -17.56
N THR A 40 -10.45 1.71 -18.54
CA THR A 40 -10.06 1.62 -19.94
C THR A 40 -9.32 2.89 -20.32
N HIS A 41 -8.01 2.92 -20.08
CA HIS A 41 -7.17 4.08 -20.37
C HIS A 41 -5.88 3.64 -21.09
N PRO A 42 -5.41 4.34 -22.14
CA PRO A 42 -4.19 3.97 -22.87
C PRO A 42 -2.94 3.91 -22.00
N GLY A 43 -2.89 4.73 -20.95
CA GLY A 43 -1.83 4.73 -19.94
C GLY A 43 -1.88 3.57 -18.93
N VAL A 44 -2.81 2.61 -19.05
CA VAL A 44 -2.88 1.43 -18.17
C VAL A 44 -2.48 0.19 -18.94
N GLN A 45 -1.40 -0.46 -18.48
CA GLN A 45 -1.02 -1.79 -18.89
C GLN A 45 -1.48 -2.80 -17.83
N ALA A 46 -2.47 -3.61 -18.16
CA ALA A 46 -2.90 -4.73 -17.32
C ALA A 46 -1.90 -5.90 -17.45
N VAL A 47 -1.36 -6.37 -16.32
CA VAL A 47 -0.45 -7.53 -16.29
C VAL A 47 -1.03 -8.59 -15.36
N THR A 48 -1.30 -9.77 -15.93
CA THR A 48 -1.74 -10.93 -15.17
C THR A 48 -0.57 -11.56 -14.42
N GLY A 49 -0.74 -11.81 -13.13
CA GLY A 49 0.23 -12.58 -12.35
C GLY A 49 -0.16 -12.72 -10.87
N ASP A 50 0.49 -13.66 -10.20
CA ASP A 50 0.44 -13.79 -8.74
C ASP A 50 1.68 -13.11 -8.14
N VAL A 51 1.50 -12.40 -7.03
CA VAL A 51 2.61 -11.76 -6.33
C VAL A 51 3.54 -12.77 -5.67
N LEU A 52 3.10 -14.02 -5.52
CA LEU A 52 3.91 -15.14 -5.06
C LEU A 52 4.77 -15.76 -6.18
N ASP A 53 4.49 -15.43 -7.44
CA ASP A 53 5.33 -15.82 -8.58
C ASP A 53 6.42 -14.75 -8.79
N ALA A 54 7.63 -15.07 -8.35
CA ALA A 54 8.80 -14.20 -8.48
C ALA A 54 9.01 -13.72 -9.92
N GLU A 55 8.82 -14.60 -10.91
CA GLU A 55 9.05 -14.26 -12.31
C GLU A 55 7.99 -13.31 -12.84
N ALA A 56 6.73 -13.54 -12.48
CA ALA A 56 5.65 -12.62 -12.82
C ALA A 56 5.88 -11.22 -12.22
N VAL A 57 6.35 -11.15 -10.97
CA VAL A 57 6.71 -9.88 -10.32
C VAL A 57 7.90 -9.22 -11.04
N ARG A 58 8.96 -9.96 -11.38
CA ARG A 58 10.11 -9.42 -12.14
C ARG A 58 9.70 -8.81 -13.48
N ARG A 59 8.82 -9.48 -14.23
CA ARG A 59 8.30 -8.92 -15.50
C ARG A 59 7.49 -7.65 -15.28
N ALA A 60 6.69 -7.59 -14.21
CA ALA A 60 5.84 -6.44 -13.93
C ALA A 60 6.63 -5.19 -13.51
N VAL A 61 7.76 -5.34 -12.82
CA VAL A 61 8.61 -4.21 -12.40
C VAL A 61 9.54 -3.71 -13.51
N ALA A 62 9.71 -4.45 -14.59
CA ALA A 62 10.68 -4.14 -15.64
C ALA A 62 10.38 -2.78 -16.30
N GLY A 63 11.35 -1.87 -16.23
CA GLY A 63 11.25 -0.51 -16.79
C GLY A 63 10.27 0.40 -16.04
N ALA A 64 9.84 0.06 -14.83
CA ALA A 64 9.08 0.96 -13.97
C ALA A 64 10.01 1.98 -13.29
N ASP A 65 9.52 3.18 -13.03
CA ASP A 65 10.24 4.21 -12.26
C ASP A 65 10.01 4.03 -10.74
N ALA A 66 8.85 3.49 -10.38
CA ALA A 66 8.45 3.30 -9.00
C ALA A 66 7.37 2.22 -8.83
N ALA A 67 7.17 1.79 -7.60
CA ALA A 67 6.14 0.81 -7.24
C ALA A 67 5.24 1.27 -6.09
N VAL A 68 3.97 0.90 -6.17
CA VAL A 68 2.98 1.01 -5.08
C VAL A 68 2.48 -0.38 -4.72
N SER A 69 2.52 -0.72 -3.44
CA SER A 69 1.86 -1.91 -2.91
C SER A 69 0.63 -1.53 -2.10
N ALA A 70 -0.55 -1.82 -2.64
CA ALA A 70 -1.83 -1.72 -1.97
C ALA A 70 -2.39 -3.13 -1.63
N LEU A 71 -1.50 -4.10 -1.40
CA LEU A 71 -1.87 -5.45 -0.99
C LEU A 71 -2.59 -5.43 0.35
N GLY A 72 -3.92 -5.54 0.30
CA GLY A 72 -4.79 -5.42 1.46
C GLY A 72 -5.00 -6.73 2.23
N VAL A 73 -5.46 -6.56 3.46
CA VAL A 73 -6.00 -7.61 4.32
C VAL A 73 -7.50 -7.71 4.03
N ARG A 74 -7.95 -8.78 3.35
CA ARG A 74 -9.39 -9.01 3.16
C ARG A 74 -10.00 -9.59 4.44
N LEU A 75 -10.80 -8.79 5.14
CA LEU A 75 -11.60 -9.25 6.28
C LEU A 75 -12.53 -10.39 5.83
N GLY A 76 -12.75 -11.39 6.69
CA GLY A 76 -13.56 -12.58 6.38
C GLY A 76 -12.84 -13.71 5.64
N GLN A 77 -11.58 -13.53 5.25
CA GLN A 77 -10.71 -14.64 4.82
C GLN A 77 -9.87 -15.15 6.00
N PRO A 78 -9.29 -16.36 5.95
CA PRO A 78 -8.26 -16.75 6.91
C PRO A 78 -7.07 -15.79 6.85
N PRO A 79 -6.39 -15.52 7.97
CA PRO A 79 -5.07 -14.91 7.94
C PRO A 79 -4.13 -15.73 7.04
N GLY A 80 -3.24 -15.06 6.32
CA GLY A 80 -2.34 -15.71 5.39
C GLY A 80 -1.10 -14.87 5.14
N SER A 81 -0.04 -15.52 4.66
CA SER A 81 1.28 -14.92 4.44
C SER A 81 1.41 -14.17 3.11
N VAL A 82 0.36 -14.14 2.28
CA VAL A 82 0.41 -13.58 0.91
C VAL A 82 0.98 -12.16 0.89
N ARG A 83 0.69 -11.35 1.92
CA ARG A 83 1.18 -9.97 1.98
C ARG A 83 2.68 -9.89 2.27
N SER A 84 3.18 -10.63 3.27
CA SER A 84 4.59 -10.60 3.63
C SER A 84 5.44 -11.30 2.57
N GLU A 85 4.99 -12.46 2.08
CA GLU A 85 5.70 -13.21 1.03
C GLU A 85 5.65 -12.48 -0.31
N GLY A 86 4.50 -11.93 -0.72
CA GLY A 86 4.42 -11.09 -1.90
C GLY A 86 5.32 -9.85 -1.80
N THR A 87 5.43 -9.24 -0.62
CA THR A 87 6.34 -8.11 -0.41
C THR A 87 7.81 -8.52 -0.55
N ARG A 88 8.19 -9.73 -0.10
CA ARG A 88 9.54 -10.27 -0.32
C ARG A 88 9.86 -10.32 -1.81
N GLN A 89 8.93 -10.84 -2.62
CA GLN A 89 9.11 -10.92 -4.08
C GLN A 89 9.22 -9.53 -4.72
N ILE A 90 8.35 -8.59 -4.30
CA ILE A 90 8.39 -7.20 -4.79
C ILE A 90 9.73 -6.55 -4.45
N VAL A 91 10.18 -6.61 -3.21
CA VAL A 91 11.45 -6.00 -2.77
C VAL A 91 12.63 -6.59 -3.57
N ALA A 92 12.68 -7.91 -3.74
CA ALA A 92 13.73 -8.56 -4.51
C ALA A 92 13.71 -8.12 -5.99
N ALA A 93 12.54 -8.07 -6.61
CA ALA A 93 12.37 -7.68 -8.00
C ALA A 93 12.75 -6.21 -8.25
N LEU A 94 12.30 -5.30 -7.37
CA LEU A 94 12.65 -3.88 -7.45
C LEU A 94 14.15 -3.66 -7.31
N THR A 95 14.78 -4.34 -6.34
CA THR A 95 16.23 -4.27 -6.13
C THR A 95 16.99 -4.77 -7.36
N ALA A 96 16.59 -5.91 -7.93
CA ALA A 96 17.23 -6.48 -9.11
C ALA A 96 17.04 -5.62 -10.37
N ALA A 97 15.90 -4.93 -10.49
CA ALA A 97 15.59 -4.03 -11.60
C ALA A 97 16.16 -2.61 -11.44
N GLY A 98 16.79 -2.31 -10.29
CA GLY A 98 17.29 -0.96 -9.98
C GLY A 98 16.19 0.08 -9.70
N VAL A 99 14.96 -0.36 -9.45
CA VAL A 99 13.81 0.53 -9.19
C VAL A 99 13.79 0.90 -7.72
N GLN A 100 14.29 2.09 -7.39
CA GLN A 100 14.53 2.47 -6.00
C GLN A 100 13.26 2.87 -5.24
N ARG A 101 12.31 3.55 -5.89
CA ARG A 101 11.17 4.16 -5.18
C ARG A 101 10.05 3.16 -4.92
N PHE A 102 9.74 2.92 -3.64
CA PHE A 102 8.66 2.02 -3.24
C PHE A 102 7.74 2.64 -2.17
N VAL A 103 6.42 2.63 -2.39
CA VAL A 103 5.44 3.09 -1.40
C VAL A 103 4.47 1.96 -1.08
N CYS A 104 4.31 1.64 0.20
CA CYS A 104 3.51 0.51 0.65
C CYS A 104 2.41 0.94 1.62
N VAL A 105 1.23 0.35 1.48
CA VAL A 105 0.14 0.46 2.45
C VAL A 105 0.33 -0.59 3.54
N SER A 106 0.25 -0.15 4.79
CA SER A 106 0.15 -0.99 5.98
C SER A 106 -1.15 -0.65 6.72
N THR A 107 -1.15 -0.58 8.06
CA THR A 107 -2.31 -0.19 8.86
C THR A 107 -1.89 0.37 10.22
N VAL A 108 -2.72 1.22 10.82
CA VAL A 108 -2.54 1.62 12.23
C VAL A 108 -2.55 0.40 13.15
N GLY A 109 -1.83 0.47 14.26
CA GLY A 109 -1.68 -0.64 15.20
C GLY A 109 -0.51 -1.57 14.88
N VAL A 110 0.30 -1.25 13.86
CA VAL A 110 1.52 -1.96 13.50
C VAL A 110 2.73 -1.19 14.03
N GLY A 111 3.70 -1.93 14.59
CA GLY A 111 4.93 -1.34 15.13
C GLY A 111 4.67 -0.23 16.15
N ASP A 112 5.41 0.87 16.00
CA ASP A 112 5.33 2.04 16.88
C ASP A 112 3.96 2.75 16.86
N SER A 113 3.14 2.55 15.81
CA SER A 113 1.79 3.11 15.78
C SER A 113 0.83 2.46 16.79
N PHE A 114 1.14 1.25 17.29
CA PHE A 114 0.36 0.59 18.33
C PHE A 114 0.35 1.38 19.64
N ALA A 115 1.51 1.93 20.04
CA ALA A 115 1.63 2.77 21.23
C ALA A 115 0.87 4.10 21.08
N ARG A 116 0.62 4.55 19.84
CA ARG A 116 -0.12 5.77 19.52
C ARG A 116 -1.64 5.58 19.43
N LEU A 117 -2.12 4.34 19.55
CA LEU A 117 -3.55 4.07 19.69
C LEU A 117 -4.07 4.53 21.06
N SER A 118 -5.35 4.91 21.11
CA SER A 118 -6.07 5.05 22.38
C SER A 118 -6.04 3.74 23.17
N TRP A 119 -6.28 3.80 24.49
CA TRP A 119 -6.35 2.60 25.34
C TRP A 119 -7.34 1.57 24.79
N ALA A 120 -8.53 2.01 24.39
CA ALA A 120 -9.54 1.14 23.77
C ALA A 120 -9.05 0.58 22.43
N GLY A 121 -8.33 1.38 21.64
CA GLY A 121 -7.72 0.94 20.38
C GLY A 121 -6.72 -0.19 20.58
N ARG A 122 -5.84 -0.09 21.59
CA ARG A 122 -4.86 -1.15 21.90
C ARG A 122 -5.53 -2.46 22.30
N LEU A 123 -6.68 -2.40 22.99
CA LEU A 123 -7.43 -3.58 23.42
C LEU A 123 -8.26 -4.20 22.28
N LEU A 124 -8.98 -3.37 21.51
CA LEU A 124 -10.00 -3.84 20.57
C LEU A 124 -9.46 -4.07 19.15
N LEU A 125 -8.49 -3.29 18.69
CA LEU A 125 -8.01 -3.39 17.31
C LEU A 125 -7.46 -4.79 16.95
N PRO A 126 -6.64 -5.46 17.80
CA PRO A 126 -6.19 -6.83 17.52
C PRO A 126 -7.34 -7.86 17.48
N ARG A 127 -8.49 -7.55 18.10
CA ARG A 127 -9.68 -8.42 18.08
C ARG A 127 -10.56 -8.15 16.86
N ILE A 128 -10.65 -6.90 16.43
CA ILE A 128 -11.43 -6.48 15.25
C ILE A 128 -10.71 -6.89 13.96
N ILE A 129 -9.42 -6.56 13.84
CA ILE A 129 -8.63 -6.85 12.65
C ILE A 129 -8.08 -8.28 12.70
N GLY A 130 -7.79 -8.81 13.89
CA GLY A 130 -7.11 -10.08 14.09
C GLY A 130 -5.60 -9.90 14.32
N ALA A 131 -5.10 -10.38 15.45
CA ALA A 131 -3.70 -10.24 15.85
C ALA A 131 -2.73 -10.80 14.80
N GLU A 132 -3.05 -11.95 14.21
CA GLU A 132 -2.25 -12.56 13.14
C GLU A 132 -2.07 -11.64 11.93
N ARG A 133 -3.11 -10.86 11.57
CA ARG A 133 -3.03 -9.93 10.45
C ARG A 133 -2.19 -8.69 10.77
N LEU A 134 -2.17 -8.25 12.02
CA LEU A 134 -1.26 -7.20 12.48
C LEU A 134 0.19 -7.71 12.48
N LEU A 135 0.43 -8.95 12.93
CA LEU A 135 1.75 -9.58 12.86
C LEU A 135 2.24 -9.74 11.41
N GLU A 136 1.37 -10.15 10.49
CA GLU A 136 1.72 -10.19 9.06
C GLU A 136 2.01 -8.79 8.48
N ALA A 137 1.45 -7.73 9.07
CA ALA A 137 1.75 -6.36 8.67
C ALA A 137 3.14 -5.98 9.13
N GLU A 138 3.45 -6.31 10.37
CA GLU A 138 4.74 -6.05 10.94
C GLU A 138 5.84 -6.79 10.18
N LYS A 139 5.62 -8.04 9.78
CA LYS A 139 6.55 -8.78 8.90
C LYS A 139 6.76 -8.08 7.56
N GLN A 140 5.69 -7.62 6.92
CA GLN A 140 5.78 -6.81 5.70
C GLN A 140 6.63 -5.56 5.92
N GLU A 141 6.33 -4.78 6.96
CA GLU A 141 7.09 -3.56 7.27
C GLU A 141 8.57 -3.86 7.53
N GLN A 142 8.88 -4.93 8.26
CA GLN A 142 10.27 -5.33 8.53
C GLN A 142 11.03 -5.70 7.25
N LEU A 143 10.41 -6.43 6.32
CA LEU A 143 11.02 -6.76 5.03
C LEU A 143 11.37 -5.50 4.23
N ILE A 144 10.46 -4.53 4.20
CA ILE A 144 10.66 -3.26 3.49
C ILE A 144 11.75 -2.44 4.18
N ARG A 145 11.68 -2.30 5.50
CA ARG A 145 12.64 -1.51 6.29
C ARG A 145 14.07 -2.03 6.23
N ARG A 146 14.25 -3.33 6.01
CA ARG A 146 15.57 -3.98 5.84
C ARG A 146 16.10 -3.91 4.41
N SER A 147 15.30 -3.48 3.45
CA SER A 147 15.73 -3.30 2.07
C SER A 147 16.56 -2.03 1.89
N THR A 148 17.29 -1.95 0.78
CA THR A 148 18.03 -0.75 0.38
C THR A 148 17.18 0.25 -0.41
N LEU A 149 15.89 -0.02 -0.58
CA LEU A 149 14.99 0.79 -1.40
C LEU A 149 14.71 2.15 -0.75
N ASP A 150 14.38 3.13 -1.57
CA ASP A 150 13.80 4.39 -1.14
C ASP A 150 12.32 4.19 -0.82
N TRP A 151 12.04 3.66 0.37
CA TRP A 151 10.70 3.24 0.76
C TRP A 151 9.95 4.27 1.62
N THR A 152 8.62 4.23 1.56
CA THR A 152 7.70 4.89 2.51
C THR A 152 6.55 3.95 2.82
N ILE A 153 6.18 3.80 4.09
CA ILE A 153 5.06 2.95 4.51
C ILE A 153 3.95 3.82 5.09
N ILE A 154 2.78 3.87 4.44
CA ILE A 154 1.65 4.64 4.96
C ILE A 154 0.74 3.72 5.76
N ARG A 155 0.45 4.11 7.02
CA ARG A 155 -0.45 3.41 7.94
C ARG A 155 -1.79 4.14 8.05
N PRO A 156 -2.77 3.83 7.18
CA PRO A 156 -4.10 4.43 7.27
C PRO A 156 -4.86 3.94 8.50
N ALA A 157 -5.79 4.76 8.98
CA ALA A 157 -6.85 4.35 9.89
C ALA A 157 -7.90 3.49 9.16
N ARG A 158 -9.13 3.43 9.67
CA ARG A 158 -10.17 2.60 9.04
C ARG A 158 -10.54 3.14 7.66
N LEU A 159 -10.30 2.32 6.63
CA LEU A 159 -10.61 2.68 5.25
C LEU A 159 -12.11 2.76 5.00
N VAL A 160 -12.54 3.82 4.31
CA VAL A 160 -13.92 4.03 3.86
C VAL A 160 -13.97 4.42 2.39
N ASP A 161 -15.05 4.04 1.72
CA ASP A 161 -15.37 4.44 0.35
C ASP A 161 -16.18 5.73 0.41
N ALA A 162 -15.50 6.86 0.25
CA ALA A 162 -16.07 8.19 0.21
C ALA A 162 -15.18 9.09 -0.69
N PRO A 163 -15.72 10.20 -1.23
CA PRO A 163 -14.91 11.18 -1.94
C PRO A 163 -13.71 11.66 -1.12
N ALA A 164 -12.64 12.09 -1.80
CA ALA A 164 -11.49 12.67 -1.14
C ALA A 164 -11.92 13.86 -0.28
N THR A 165 -11.47 13.89 0.98
CA THR A 165 -11.74 15.02 1.88
C THR A 165 -10.80 16.18 1.60
N GLY A 166 -9.62 15.89 1.04
CA GLY A 166 -8.53 16.88 0.91
C GLY A 166 -7.86 17.23 2.24
N ALA A 167 -8.35 16.69 3.36
CA ALA A 167 -7.89 16.97 4.72
C ALA A 167 -6.94 15.88 5.26
N GLY A 168 -6.58 14.88 4.45
CA GLY A 168 -5.72 13.77 4.87
C GLY A 168 -4.37 14.24 5.41
N GLN A 169 -4.14 14.06 6.71
CA GLN A 169 -2.88 14.44 7.36
C GLN A 169 -1.95 13.23 7.46
N LEU A 170 -0.75 13.34 6.88
CA LEU A 170 0.35 12.40 7.08
C LEU A 170 1.29 12.89 8.17
N ASP A 171 1.48 12.09 9.21
CA ASP A 171 2.40 12.39 10.31
C ASP A 171 2.90 11.11 10.99
N THR A 172 4.14 11.09 11.49
CA THR A 172 4.72 9.97 12.23
C THR A 172 4.31 9.93 13.71
N SER A 173 3.79 11.03 14.24
CA SER A 173 3.42 11.24 15.64
C SER A 173 1.90 11.23 15.91
N LEU A 174 1.08 11.12 14.85
CA LEU A 174 -0.38 11.15 14.95
C LEU A 174 -0.90 10.07 15.92
N ARG A 175 -1.71 10.51 16.89
CA ARG A 175 -2.49 9.64 17.78
C ARG A 175 -3.82 9.31 17.12
N THR A 176 -4.22 8.04 17.17
CA THR A 176 -5.44 7.57 16.50
C THR A 176 -6.37 6.81 17.44
N GLY A 177 -7.66 7.11 17.34
CA GLY A 177 -8.73 6.38 18.00
C GLY A 177 -9.42 5.40 17.05
N LEU A 178 -10.27 4.52 17.60
CA LEU A 178 -11.05 3.55 16.80
C LEU A 178 -12.05 4.21 15.83
N SER A 179 -12.44 5.46 16.10
CA SER A 179 -13.32 6.24 15.23
C SER A 179 -12.61 6.88 14.05
N ALA A 180 -11.26 6.92 14.05
CA ALA A 180 -10.48 7.53 12.98
C ALA A 180 -10.70 6.78 11.66
N LYS A 181 -10.89 7.55 10.58
CA LYS A 181 -11.15 7.03 9.25
C LYS A 181 -10.11 7.56 8.28
N THR A 182 -10.02 6.93 7.13
CA THR A 182 -9.24 7.41 5.99
C THR A 182 -10.02 7.06 4.74
N THR A 183 -10.27 8.04 3.88
CA THR A 183 -10.90 7.71 2.59
C THR A 183 -9.88 7.02 1.69
N ARG A 184 -10.31 6.05 0.89
CA ARG A 184 -9.40 5.42 -0.08
C ARG A 184 -8.84 6.41 -1.11
N ALA A 185 -9.62 7.44 -1.42
CA ALA A 185 -9.19 8.52 -2.31
C ALA A 185 -8.07 9.37 -1.69
N ASP A 186 -8.16 9.75 -0.40
CA ASP A 186 -7.09 10.46 0.29
C ASP A 186 -5.84 9.58 0.46
N LEU A 187 -6.02 8.28 0.72
CA LEU A 187 -4.89 7.35 0.76
C LEU A 187 -4.20 7.25 -0.60
N ALA A 188 -4.94 7.09 -1.70
CA ALA A 188 -4.36 7.08 -3.04
C ALA A 188 -3.60 8.36 -3.35
N LYS A 189 -4.16 9.52 -3.01
CA LYS A 189 -3.49 10.81 -3.14
C LYS A 189 -2.18 10.83 -2.35
N ALA A 190 -2.22 10.43 -1.08
CA ALA A 190 -1.05 10.38 -0.21
C ALA A 190 0.05 9.44 -0.72
N LEU A 191 -0.32 8.28 -1.28
CA LEU A 191 0.63 7.33 -1.89
C LEU A 191 1.35 7.97 -3.09
N LEU A 192 0.59 8.61 -3.99
CA LEU A 192 1.14 9.27 -5.19
C LEU A 192 1.97 10.50 -4.83
N ASP A 193 1.52 11.33 -3.89
CA ASP A 193 2.29 12.48 -3.41
C ASP A 193 3.64 12.04 -2.84
N GLN A 194 3.68 10.90 -2.12
CA GLN A 194 4.93 10.36 -1.60
C GLN A 194 5.82 9.80 -2.71
N LEU A 195 5.28 9.29 -3.82
CA LEU A 195 6.10 8.94 -4.98
C LEU A 195 6.83 10.16 -5.55
N GLU A 196 6.18 11.33 -5.57
CA GLU A 196 6.69 12.57 -6.16
C GLU A 196 7.63 13.35 -5.23
N ASN A 197 7.25 13.61 -3.97
CA ASN A 197 7.94 14.58 -3.10
C ASN A 197 8.84 13.99 -2.01
N ARG A 198 8.84 12.65 -1.83
CA ARG A 198 9.72 11.90 -0.90
C ARG A 198 9.78 12.43 0.55
N ARG A 199 8.79 13.20 1.01
CA ARG A 199 8.79 13.85 2.35
C ARG A 199 9.00 12.85 3.51
N PHE A 200 8.46 11.65 3.38
CA PHE A 200 8.54 10.58 4.38
C PHE A 200 9.43 9.42 3.91
N LEU A 201 10.60 9.74 3.35
CA LEU A 201 11.60 8.73 3.00
C LEU A 201 12.03 7.96 4.26
N HIS A 202 12.03 6.63 4.16
CA HIS A 202 12.36 5.69 5.25
C HIS A 202 11.56 5.91 6.53
N ALA A 203 10.30 6.37 6.39
CA ALA A 203 9.39 6.61 7.51
C ALA A 203 8.06 5.87 7.34
N CYS A 204 7.36 5.69 8.47
CA CYS A 204 6.07 5.02 8.55
C CYS A 204 4.93 5.97 9.02
N PRO A 205 4.60 7.04 8.26
CA PRO A 205 3.56 7.98 8.68
C PRO A 205 2.18 7.34 8.77
N THR A 206 1.39 7.82 9.72
CA THR A 206 -0.04 7.51 9.83
C THR A 206 -0.85 8.51 9.02
N LEU A 207 -1.92 8.03 8.38
CA LEU A 207 -2.87 8.84 7.64
C LEU A 207 -4.25 8.79 8.29
N VAL A 208 -4.86 9.96 8.51
CA VAL A 208 -6.25 10.12 8.97
C VAL A 208 -6.92 11.20 8.12
N SER A 209 -8.19 10.97 7.75
CA SER A 209 -9.08 11.91 7.07
C SER A 209 -10.24 12.32 7.99
#